data_AF-A0A353V702-F1
#
_entry.id   AF-A0A353V702-F1
#
_cell.length_a   1.000
_cell.length_b   1.000
_cell.length_c   1.000
_cell.angle_alpha   90.00
_cell.angle_beta   90.00
_cell.angle_gamma   90.00
#
_symmetry.space_group_name_H-M   'P 1'
#
loop_
_entity.id
_entity.type
_entity.pdbx_description
1 polymer ?
#
loop_
_entity_poly.entity_id
_entity_poly.type
_entity_poly.pdbx_seq_one_letter_code
_entity_poly.pdbx_strand_id
1 'polypeptide(L)'
;MTARFCLACGGRLARVREDGRARRRCRRCGWTFYGNPVPAAVGVVVRGGRVLLARRARPPYVGTWDLPGGFLEAGELPQACLAREVAEELGLRVRRARLLGFATDRYGPRGFPVLTAVYRVEVRAGRPRPADDVSEARWFPRGAVPFGAIAFPAMRRLLRRYLSGR
;
A
#
# COMPACT_ATOMS: atom_id res chain seq x y z
N MET A 1 14.71 3.21 3.68
CA MET A 1 15.88 2.73 2.91
C MET A 1 16.77 3.92 2.54
N THR A 2 18.10 3.78 2.60
CA THR A 2 19.04 4.85 2.22
C THR A 2 20.11 4.26 1.30
N ALA A 3 20.17 4.70 0.05
CA ALA A 3 21.19 4.27 -0.88
C ALA A 3 22.58 4.79 -0.46
N ARG A 4 23.56 3.89 -0.40
CA ARG A 4 24.98 4.21 -0.11
C ARG A 4 25.84 4.31 -1.37
N PHE A 5 25.47 3.56 -2.40
CA PHE A 5 26.18 3.49 -3.68
C PHE A 5 25.23 3.86 -4.82
N CYS A 6 25.79 4.40 -5.90
CA CYS A 6 25.07 4.83 -7.09
C CYS A 6 24.61 3.62 -7.89
N LEU A 7 23.32 3.59 -8.23
CA LEU A 7 22.74 2.51 -9.04
C LEU A 7 23.22 2.53 -10.50
N ALA A 8 23.77 3.65 -10.99
CA ALA A 8 24.25 3.77 -12.36
C ALA A 8 25.73 3.36 -12.54
N CYS A 9 26.61 3.63 -11.56
CA CYS A 9 28.06 3.43 -11.74
C CYS A 9 28.81 2.86 -10.52
N GLY A 10 28.11 2.46 -9.46
CA GLY A 10 28.70 1.88 -8.24
C GLY A 10 29.43 2.87 -7.31
N GLY A 11 29.61 4.14 -7.70
CA GLY A 11 30.29 5.14 -6.87
C GLY A 11 29.55 5.49 -5.57
N ARG A 12 30.27 5.88 -4.51
CA ARG A 12 29.66 6.30 -3.23
C ARG A 12 28.78 7.54 -3.39
N LEU A 13 27.62 7.54 -2.72
CA LEU A 13 26.69 8.68 -2.70
C LEU A 13 27.00 9.62 -1.54
N ALA A 14 27.23 10.90 -1.86
CA ALA A 14 27.40 11.96 -0.88
C ALA A 14 26.05 12.62 -0.55
N ARG A 15 25.90 13.08 0.68
CA ARG A 15 24.77 13.93 1.06
C ARG A 15 25.03 15.34 0.50
N VAL A 16 24.07 15.87 -0.25
CA VAL A 16 24.11 17.23 -0.80
C VAL A 16 22.84 17.98 -0.40
N ARG A 17 22.90 19.31 -0.31
CA ARG A 17 21.70 20.16 -0.21
C ARG A 17 21.38 20.71 -1.59
N GLU A 18 20.15 20.49 -2.05
CA GLU A 18 19.62 20.96 -3.34
C GLU A 18 18.16 21.39 -3.10
N ASP A 19 17.81 22.62 -3.46
CA ASP A 19 16.50 23.24 -3.21
C ASP A 19 16.05 23.17 -1.74
N GLY A 20 16.98 23.38 -0.80
CA GLY A 20 16.72 23.26 0.63
C GLY A 20 16.49 21.83 1.14
N ARG A 21 16.52 20.81 0.27
CA ARG A 21 16.32 19.40 0.64
C ARG A 21 17.65 18.64 0.64
N ALA A 22 17.80 17.75 1.62
CA ALA A 22 18.94 16.84 1.65
C ALA A 22 18.72 15.70 0.64
N ARG A 23 19.63 15.56 -0.32
CA ARG A 23 19.61 14.49 -1.33
C ARG A 23 20.91 13.69 -1.29
N ARG A 24 20.92 12.56 -2.00
CA ARG A 24 22.10 11.70 -2.17
C ARG A 24 22.54 11.79 -3.63
N ARG A 25 23.71 12.37 -3.90
CA ARG A 25 24.24 12.53 -5.25
C ARG A 25 25.57 11.80 -5.42
N CYS A 26 25.74 11.15 -6.55
CA CYS A 26 26.99 10.48 -6.91
C CYS A 26 28.04 11.52 -7.29
N ARG A 27 29.21 11.48 -6.64
CA ARG A 27 30.33 12.37 -6.98
C ARG A 27 31.05 12.00 -8.28
N ARG A 28 30.84 10.78 -8.79
CA ARG A 28 31.50 10.27 -10.01
C ARG A 28 30.74 10.63 -11.28
N CYS A 29 29.44 10.33 -11.35
CA CYS A 29 28.64 10.53 -12.56
C CYS A 29 27.50 11.55 -12.39
N GLY A 30 27.37 12.17 -11.21
CA GLY A 30 26.38 13.20 -10.97
C GLY A 30 24.94 12.71 -10.73
N TRP A 31 24.64 11.41 -10.84
CA TRP A 31 23.30 10.85 -10.62
C TRP A 31 22.76 11.11 -9.21
N THR A 32 21.47 11.46 -9.11
CA THR A 32 20.79 11.80 -7.84
C THR A 32 19.79 10.72 -7.45
N PHE A 33 19.92 10.21 -6.22
CA PHE A 33 18.91 9.39 -5.58
C PHE A 33 17.92 10.29 -4.83
N TYR A 34 16.70 10.39 -5.35
CA TYR A 34 15.63 11.22 -4.79
C TYR A 34 14.96 10.61 -3.56
N GLY A 35 14.98 9.27 -3.42
CA GLY A 35 14.31 8.59 -2.31
C GLY A 35 12.78 8.73 -2.35
N ASN A 36 12.22 8.69 -3.56
CA ASN A 36 10.78 8.81 -3.79
C ASN A 36 9.98 7.76 -3.00
N PRO A 37 8.75 8.07 -2.57
CA PRO A 37 7.84 7.06 -2.04
C PRO A 37 7.59 5.95 -3.05
N VAL A 38 7.54 4.72 -2.58
CA VAL A 38 7.12 3.58 -3.42
C VAL A 38 5.61 3.68 -3.64
N PRO A 39 5.11 3.61 -4.89
CA PRO A 39 3.68 3.65 -5.16
C PRO A 39 2.99 2.33 -4.78
N ALA A 40 1.80 2.43 -4.20
CA ALA A 40 0.94 1.29 -3.85
C ALA A 40 -0.54 1.58 -4.21
N ALA A 41 -1.35 0.53 -4.35
CA ALA A 41 -2.79 0.64 -4.50
C ALA A 41 -3.51 -0.35 -3.59
N VAL A 42 -4.48 0.13 -2.82
CA VAL A 42 -5.28 -0.71 -1.90
C VAL A 42 -6.77 -0.45 -2.02
N GLY A 43 -7.57 -1.44 -1.62
CA GLY A 43 -9.03 -1.44 -1.79
C GLY A 43 -9.79 -1.49 -0.48
N VAL A 44 -10.66 -0.51 -0.25
CA VAL A 44 -11.82 -0.66 0.63
C VAL A 44 -12.87 -1.50 -0.11
N VAL A 45 -12.71 -2.82 -0.05
CA VAL A 45 -13.58 -3.79 -0.72
C VAL A 45 -14.90 -3.90 0.06
N VAL A 46 -16.01 -3.58 -0.60
CA VAL A 46 -17.34 -3.54 0.04
C VAL A 46 -18.33 -4.52 -0.60
N ARG A 47 -19.13 -5.20 0.24
CA ARG A 47 -20.25 -6.04 -0.18
C ARG A 47 -21.30 -6.14 0.92
N GLY A 48 -22.56 -5.89 0.60
CA GLY A 48 -23.67 -6.00 1.56
C GLY A 48 -23.46 -5.17 2.83
N GLY A 49 -22.93 -3.95 2.69
CA GLY A 49 -22.64 -3.09 3.84
C GLY A 49 -21.48 -3.56 4.73
N ARG A 50 -20.68 -4.54 4.31
CA ARG A 50 -19.48 -5.02 5.02
C ARG A 50 -18.20 -4.61 4.28
N VAL A 51 -17.09 -4.52 5.00
CA VAL A 51 -15.74 -4.29 4.47
C VAL A 51 -14.95 -5.58 4.58
N LEU A 52 -14.23 -5.97 3.54
CA LEU A 52 -13.29 -7.08 3.59
C LEU A 52 -11.93 -6.56 4.05
N LEU A 53 -11.36 -7.20 5.06
CA LEU A 53 -9.97 -6.98 5.48
C LEU A 53 -9.18 -8.27 5.27
N ALA A 54 -7.89 -8.09 4.99
CA ALA A 54 -6.90 -9.16 4.84
C ALA A 54 -5.93 -9.13 6.03
N ARG A 55 -5.58 -10.29 6.57
CA ARG A 55 -4.65 -10.43 7.68
C ARG A 55 -3.26 -10.74 7.16
N ARG A 56 -2.30 -9.87 7.46
CA ARG A 56 -0.93 -9.93 6.93
C ARG A 56 -0.21 -11.19 7.44
N ALA A 57 0.32 -11.99 6.52
CA ALA A 57 1.16 -13.15 6.79
C ALA A 57 2.66 -12.82 6.72
N ARG A 58 3.04 -11.70 6.09
CA ARG A 58 4.44 -11.28 5.91
C ARG A 58 4.78 -9.96 6.60
N PRO A 59 6.05 -9.76 7.01
CA PRO A 59 6.52 -8.49 7.55
C PRO A 59 6.31 -7.32 6.57
N PRO A 60 6.12 -6.09 7.08
CA PRO A 60 5.99 -5.72 8.49
C PRO A 60 4.59 -6.06 9.03
N TYR A 61 4.45 -6.04 10.37
CA TYR A 61 3.17 -6.14 11.07
C TYR A 61 2.39 -7.45 10.84
N VAL A 62 3.09 -8.58 10.83
CA VAL A 62 2.45 -9.91 10.74
C VAL A 62 1.33 -10.05 11.78
N GLY A 63 0.21 -10.64 11.37
CA GLY A 63 -0.95 -10.89 12.21
C GLY A 63 -1.91 -9.72 12.40
N THR A 64 -1.57 -8.52 11.89
CA THR A 64 -2.48 -7.36 11.83
C THR A 64 -3.39 -7.39 10.60
N TRP A 65 -4.46 -6.62 10.63
CA TRP A 65 -5.39 -6.45 9.51
C TRP A 65 -4.97 -5.30 8.60
N ASP A 66 -5.31 -5.39 7.32
CA ASP A 66 -5.11 -4.31 6.35
C ASP A 66 -6.18 -4.33 5.26
N LEU A 67 -6.19 -3.28 4.44
CA LEU A 67 -6.92 -3.27 3.17
C LEU A 67 -6.17 -4.14 2.15
N PRO A 68 -6.87 -4.99 1.37
CA PRO A 68 -6.26 -5.76 0.28
C PRO A 68 -5.56 -4.87 -0.74
N GLY A 69 -4.41 -5.30 -1.25
CA GLY A 69 -3.61 -4.55 -2.21
C GLY A 69 -2.13 -4.47 -1.86
N GLY A 70 -1.34 -4.00 -2.82
CA GLY A 70 0.11 -4.06 -2.75
C GLY A 70 0.82 -2.95 -3.51
N PHE A 71 2.08 -3.19 -3.82
CA PHE A 71 2.92 -2.26 -4.57
C PHE A 71 2.60 -2.34 -6.06
N LEU A 72 2.73 -1.20 -6.74
CA LEU A 72 2.63 -1.18 -8.20
C LEU A 72 3.88 -1.81 -8.81
N GLU A 73 3.66 -2.61 -9.84
CA GLU A 73 4.74 -3.04 -10.74
C GLU A 73 5.11 -1.93 -11.74
N ALA A 74 6.29 -2.05 -12.34
CA ALA A 74 6.76 -1.09 -13.34
C ALA A 74 5.81 -1.03 -14.54
N GLY A 75 5.36 0.17 -14.90
CA GLY A 75 4.39 0.38 -16.00
C GLY A 75 2.94 0.06 -15.65
N GLU A 76 2.65 -0.34 -14.41
CA GLU A 76 1.32 -0.71 -13.97
C GLU A 76 0.49 0.51 -13.54
N LEU A 77 -0.77 0.60 -13.98
CA LEU A 77 -1.71 1.58 -13.46
C LEU A 77 -2.21 1.17 -12.07
N PRO A 78 -2.49 2.10 -11.15
CA PRO A 78 -2.97 1.76 -9.80
C PRO A 78 -4.22 0.86 -9.78
N GLN A 79 -5.16 1.06 -10.72
CA GLN A 79 -6.35 0.22 -10.84
C GLN A 79 -6.02 -1.21 -11.31
N ALA A 80 -5.00 -1.37 -12.16
CA ALA A 80 -4.53 -2.67 -12.62
C ALA A 80 -3.83 -3.42 -11.49
N CYS A 81 -2.93 -2.74 -10.76
CA CYS A 81 -2.31 -3.24 -9.52
C CYS A 81 -3.36 -3.74 -8.54
N LEU A 82 -4.35 -2.90 -8.23
CA LEU A 82 -5.42 -3.29 -7.31
C LEU A 82 -6.22 -4.51 -7.78
N ALA A 83 -6.48 -4.63 -9.08
CA ALA A 83 -7.19 -5.78 -9.62
C ALA A 83 -6.37 -7.07 -9.58
N ARG A 84 -5.06 -6.97 -9.84
CA ARG A 84 -4.09 -8.07 -9.72
C ARG A 84 -3.98 -8.55 -8.28
N GLU A 85 -3.68 -7.65 -7.35
CA GLU A 85 -3.52 -7.96 -5.93
C GLU A 85 -4.79 -8.58 -5.33
N VAL A 86 -5.98 -8.01 -5.61
CA VAL A 86 -7.25 -8.61 -5.14
C VAL A 86 -7.50 -10.01 -5.72
N ALA A 87 -7.00 -10.30 -6.92
CA ALA A 87 -7.08 -11.63 -7.51
C ALA A 87 -6.06 -12.59 -6.86
N GLU A 88 -4.83 -12.15 -6.66
CA GLU A 88 -3.73 -12.92 -6.08
C GLU A 88 -3.98 -13.24 -4.59
N GLU A 89 -4.30 -12.23 -3.77
CA GLU A 89 -4.48 -12.36 -2.32
C GLU A 89 -5.80 -13.04 -1.92
N LEU A 90 -6.86 -12.87 -2.72
CA LEU A 90 -8.23 -13.19 -2.31
C LEU A 90 -9.00 -14.06 -3.32
N GLY A 91 -8.49 -14.29 -4.52
CA GLY A 91 -9.22 -14.99 -5.58
C GLY A 91 -10.49 -14.27 -6.03
N LEU A 92 -10.58 -12.95 -5.84
CA LEU A 92 -11.75 -12.15 -6.20
C LEU A 92 -11.48 -11.31 -7.46
N ARG A 93 -12.54 -11.00 -8.21
CA ARG A 93 -12.44 -10.12 -9.38
C ARG A 93 -13.05 -8.76 -9.10
N VAL A 94 -12.26 -7.70 -9.28
CA VAL A 94 -12.73 -6.31 -9.21
C VAL A 94 -13.74 -6.05 -10.33
N ARG A 95 -14.89 -5.49 -9.97
CA ARG A 95 -15.95 -5.05 -10.90
C ARG A 95 -15.87 -3.55 -11.14
N ARG A 96 -15.65 -2.77 -10.07
CA ARG A 96 -15.56 -1.30 -10.12
C ARG A 96 -14.62 -0.83 -9.02
N ALA A 97 -13.77 0.13 -9.35
CA ALA A 97 -12.92 0.83 -8.41
C ALA A 97 -13.12 2.35 -8.56
N ARG A 98 -13.33 3.06 -7.45
CA ARG A 98 -13.41 4.52 -7.41
C ARG A 98 -12.36 5.05 -6.45
N LEU A 99 -11.51 5.97 -6.90
CA LEU A 99 -10.50 6.60 -6.04
C LEU A 99 -11.19 7.34 -4.89
N LEU A 100 -10.75 7.05 -3.66
CA LEU A 100 -11.15 7.76 -2.45
C LEU A 100 -10.14 8.84 -2.08
N GLY A 101 -8.87 8.63 -2.43
CA GLY A 101 -7.80 9.57 -2.20
C GLY A 101 -6.46 8.88 -2.07
N PHE A 102 -5.50 9.61 -1.48
CA PHE A 102 -4.14 9.14 -1.28
C PHE A 102 -3.80 9.11 0.21
N ALA A 103 -2.97 8.15 0.59
CA ALA A 103 -2.43 8.01 1.94
C ALA A 103 -0.92 7.87 1.85
N THR A 104 -0.20 8.53 2.76
CA THR A 104 1.25 8.38 2.90
C THR A 104 1.57 7.72 4.23
N ASP A 105 2.37 6.67 4.19
CA ASP A 105 2.85 5.96 5.38
C ASP A 105 4.29 5.47 5.17
N ARG A 106 4.84 4.77 6.16
CA ARG A 106 6.11 4.05 6.05
C ARG A 106 5.87 2.55 6.08
N TYR A 107 6.50 1.80 5.18
CA TYR A 107 6.39 0.35 5.14
C TYR A 107 7.21 -0.32 6.26
N GLY A 108 6.73 -0.22 7.49
CA GLY A 108 7.41 -0.71 8.69
C GLY A 108 8.34 0.34 9.33
N PRO A 109 8.73 0.15 10.61
CA PRO A 109 9.51 1.16 11.35
C PRO A 109 10.85 1.51 10.67
N ARG A 110 11.53 0.49 10.13
CA ARG A 110 12.82 0.63 9.43
C ARG A 110 12.69 0.70 7.90
N GLY A 111 11.46 0.81 7.39
CA GLY A 111 11.15 0.70 5.98
C GLY A 111 11.45 1.95 5.15
N PHE A 112 10.62 2.14 4.14
CA PHE A 112 10.67 3.24 3.18
C PHE A 112 9.30 3.93 3.10
N PRO A 113 9.24 5.21 2.68
CA PRO A 113 7.98 5.89 2.48
C PRO A 113 7.17 5.23 1.36
N VAL A 114 5.85 5.20 1.52
CA VAL A 114 4.90 4.67 0.55
C VAL A 114 3.84 5.72 0.27
N LEU A 115 3.50 5.90 -0.99
CA LEU A 115 2.33 6.66 -1.42
C LEU A 115 1.28 5.67 -1.94
N THR A 116 0.17 5.57 -1.23
CA THR A 116 -0.89 4.61 -1.53
C THR A 116 -2.09 5.32 -2.12
N ALA A 117 -2.52 4.90 -3.32
CA ALA A 117 -3.83 5.23 -3.87
C ALA A 117 -4.87 4.30 -3.26
N VAL A 118 -5.91 4.86 -2.64
CA VAL A 118 -6.94 4.08 -1.95
C VAL A 118 -8.26 4.15 -2.69
N TYR A 119 -8.84 2.99 -3.00
CA TYR A 119 -10.05 2.88 -3.80
C TYR A 119 -11.20 2.29 -2.99
N ARG A 120 -12.43 2.73 -3.26
CA ARG A 120 -13.62 1.94 -2.93
C ARG A 120 -13.80 0.90 -4.03
N VAL A 121 -13.87 -0.36 -3.64
CA VAL A 121 -13.90 -1.49 -4.56
C VAL A 121 -15.18 -2.29 -4.41
N GLU A 122 -15.81 -2.57 -5.54
CA GLU A 122 -16.86 -3.57 -5.65
C GLU A 122 -16.31 -4.76 -6.41
N VAL A 123 -16.51 -5.96 -5.86
CA VAL A 123 -16.06 -7.23 -6.44
C VAL A 123 -17.23 -8.03 -6.98
N ARG A 124 -16.97 -8.92 -7.93
CA ARG A 124 -17.96 -9.93 -8.37
C ARG A 124 -18.30 -10.89 -7.20
N ALA A 125 -19.43 -11.59 -7.34
CA ALA A 125 -19.81 -12.62 -6.37
C ALA A 125 -18.72 -13.71 -6.30
N GLY A 126 -18.46 -14.21 -5.09
CA GLY A 126 -17.37 -15.14 -4.80
C GLY A 126 -17.01 -15.18 -3.32
N ARG A 127 -16.34 -16.24 -2.88
CA ARG A 127 -15.82 -16.35 -1.50
C ARG A 127 -14.33 -15.98 -1.53
N PRO A 128 -13.86 -15.05 -0.68
CA PRO A 128 -12.44 -14.75 -0.60
C PRO A 128 -11.66 -16.00 -0.18
N ARG A 129 -10.53 -16.23 -0.83
CA ARG A 129 -9.59 -17.32 -0.58
C ARG A 129 -8.22 -16.69 -0.30
N PRO A 130 -7.84 -16.54 0.99
CA PRO A 130 -6.53 -16.04 1.37
C PRO A 130 -5.40 -16.80 0.67
N ALA A 131 -4.46 -16.07 0.11
CA ALA A 131 -3.27 -16.60 -0.54
C ALA A 131 -2.12 -15.58 -0.46
N ASP A 132 -0.96 -15.98 -0.98
CA ASP A 132 0.31 -15.25 -0.94
C ASP A 132 0.66 -14.68 0.45
N ASP A 133 0.58 -13.37 0.64
CA ASP A 133 0.95 -12.69 1.87
C ASP A 133 -0.24 -12.43 2.81
N VAL A 134 -1.39 -13.07 2.53
CA VAL A 134 -2.61 -13.03 3.34
C VAL A 134 -2.89 -14.37 4.00
N SER A 135 -2.94 -14.39 5.34
CA SER A 135 -3.24 -15.59 6.13
C SER A 135 -4.73 -15.78 6.42
N GLU A 136 -5.50 -14.69 6.40
CA GLU A 136 -6.93 -14.70 6.70
C GLU A 136 -7.63 -13.55 5.96
N ALA A 137 -8.84 -13.77 5.46
CA ALA A 137 -9.66 -12.71 4.88
C ALA A 137 -11.07 -12.76 5.48
N ARG A 138 -11.53 -11.63 6.03
CA ARG A 138 -12.78 -11.58 6.78
C ARG A 138 -13.61 -10.35 6.44
N TRP A 139 -14.92 -10.57 6.30
CA TRP A 139 -15.91 -9.50 6.16
C TRP A 139 -16.31 -8.97 7.52
N PHE A 140 -16.12 -7.67 7.72
CA PHE A 140 -16.50 -6.95 8.94
C PHE A 140 -17.70 -6.03 8.67
N PRO A 141 -18.74 -6.04 9.52
CA PRO A 141 -19.71 -4.95 9.56
C PRO A 141 -19.02 -3.61 9.76
N ARG A 142 -19.56 -2.52 9.17
CA ARG A 142 -18.96 -1.17 9.27
C ARG A 142 -18.68 -0.73 10.71
N GLY A 143 -19.59 -1.04 11.64
CA GLY A 143 -19.47 -0.71 13.05
C GLY A 143 -18.56 -1.64 13.88
N ALA A 144 -18.07 -2.73 13.28
CA ALA A 144 -17.27 -3.75 13.96
C ALA A 144 -15.87 -3.92 13.34
N VAL A 145 -15.41 -2.92 12.57
CA VAL A 145 -14.05 -2.91 12.03
C VAL A 145 -13.03 -2.80 13.17
N PRO A 146 -12.04 -3.71 13.27
CA PRO A 146 -11.07 -3.75 14.36
C PRO A 146 -9.97 -2.70 14.16
N PHE A 147 -10.31 -1.41 14.22
CA PHE A 147 -9.37 -0.33 13.88
C PHE A 147 -8.06 -0.36 14.68
N GLY A 148 -8.07 -0.83 15.93
CA GLY A 148 -6.88 -0.96 16.76
C GLY A 148 -5.84 -1.95 16.18
N ALA A 149 -6.30 -2.94 15.44
CA ALA A 149 -5.50 -3.99 14.84
C ALA A 149 -5.15 -3.74 13.37
N ILE A 150 -5.44 -2.54 12.82
CA ILE A 150 -5.04 -2.18 11.45
C ILE A 150 -3.56 -1.79 11.42
N ALA A 151 -2.81 -2.43 10.53
CA ALA A 151 -1.35 -2.35 10.40
C ALA A 151 -0.82 -0.91 10.29
N PHE A 152 -1.37 -0.16 9.33
CA PHE A 152 -0.84 1.15 8.97
C PHE A 152 -1.75 2.30 9.47
N PRO A 153 -1.20 3.28 10.20
CA PRO A 153 -1.96 4.42 10.70
C PRO A 153 -2.69 5.22 9.61
N ALA A 154 -2.09 5.40 8.43
CA ALA A 154 -2.74 6.15 7.35
C ALA A 154 -3.96 5.43 6.78
N MET A 155 -3.89 4.12 6.62
CA MET A 155 -5.00 3.27 6.18
C MET A 155 -6.12 3.27 7.22
N ARG A 156 -5.78 3.18 8.50
CA ARG A 156 -6.74 3.32 9.61
C ARG A 156 -7.49 4.65 9.55
N ARG A 157 -6.79 5.77 9.36
CA ARG A 157 -7.42 7.10 9.28
C ARG A 157 -8.34 7.22 8.06
N LEU A 158 -7.87 6.80 6.89
CA LEU A 158 -8.66 6.88 5.66
C LEU A 158 -9.91 5.99 5.73
N LEU A 159 -9.77 4.76 6.24
CA LEU A 159 -10.91 3.86 6.42
C LEU A 159 -11.93 4.44 7.42
N ARG A 160 -11.48 5.06 8.53
CA ARG A 160 -12.40 5.75 9.47
C ARG A 160 -13.20 6.85 8.79
N ARG A 161 -12.54 7.69 7.98
CA ARG A 161 -13.18 8.78 7.21
C ARG A 161 -14.22 8.24 6.23
N TYR A 162 -13.82 7.26 5.41
CA TYR A 162 -14.74 6.59 4.50
C TYR A 162 -15.96 5.99 5.20
N LEU A 163 -15.76 5.37 6.37
CA LEU A 163 -16.83 4.74 7.12
C LEU A 163 -17.75 5.73 7.83
N SER A 164 -17.27 6.92 8.18
CA SER A 164 -18.07 8.01 8.76
C SER A 164 -18.76 8.92 7.74
N GLY A 165 -18.51 8.71 6.43
CA GLY A 165 -19.09 9.53 5.37
C GLY A 165 -18.43 10.90 5.20
N ARG A 166 -17.18 11.07 5.66
CA ARG A 166 -16.39 12.32 5.61
C ARG A 166 -15.07 12.14 4.82
#